data_AF-A0A354XGG5-F1
#
_entry.id   AF-A0A354XGG5-F1
#
_cell.length_a   1.000
_cell.length_b   1.000
_cell.length_c   1.000
_cell.angle_alpha   90.00
_cell.angle_beta   90.00
_cell.angle_gamma   90.00
#
_symmetry.space_group_name_H-M   'P 1'
#
loop_
_entity.id
_entity.type
_entity.pdbx_description
1 polymer ?
#
loop_
_entity_poly.entity_id
_entity_poly.type
_entity_poly.pdbx_seq_one_letter_code
_entity_poly.pdbx_strand_id
1 'polypeptide(L)'
;FNLLLIWPLAHAGLALATALSAFLNAGLLGYLLYRQQVLVFQPGWRRYAVQLVGGCVLMSVALMLVSPDWQVWLEFGLWQRVRWVAGLVVLGGGLYFIWLTALGLRLRHFKMNG
;
A
#
# COMPACT_ATOMS: atom_id res chain seq x y z
N PHE A 1 -11.54 9.19 -22.09
CA PHE A 1 -10.92 8.32 -21.08
C PHE A 1 -11.91 7.43 -20.31
N ASN A 2 -13.22 7.72 -20.29
CA ASN A 2 -14.22 6.95 -19.52
C ASN A 2 -14.86 5.75 -20.28
N LEU A 3 -14.70 5.66 -21.60
CA LEU A 3 -15.41 4.67 -22.45
C LEU A 3 -14.59 3.44 -22.86
N LEU A 4 -13.27 3.42 -22.62
CA LEU A 4 -12.37 2.38 -23.13
C LEU A 4 -12.12 1.21 -22.14
N LEU A 5 -12.68 1.28 -20.92
CA LEU A 5 -12.43 0.34 -19.82
C LEU A 5 -13.70 -0.38 -19.31
N ILE A 6 -14.87 -0.12 -19.90
CA ILE A 6 -16.15 -0.64 -19.41
C ILE A 6 -16.40 -2.10 -19.86
N TRP A 7 -15.73 -2.59 -20.91
CA TRP A 7 -16.16 -3.82 -21.58
C TRP A 7 -15.82 -5.17 -20.88
N PRO A 8 -14.88 -5.31 -19.91
CA PRO A 8 -14.69 -6.63 -19.28
C PRO A 8 -15.04 -6.74 -17.78
N LEU A 9 -15.26 -5.65 -17.02
CA LEU A 9 -15.11 -5.72 -15.54
C LEU A 9 -16.20 -5.07 -14.66
N ALA A 10 -17.34 -4.65 -15.21
CA ALA A 10 -18.53 -4.13 -14.51
C ALA A 10 -18.27 -3.28 -13.24
N HIS A 11 -18.21 -3.88 -12.03
CA HIS A 11 -17.99 -3.18 -10.75
C HIS A 11 -16.53 -2.87 -10.42
N ALA A 12 -15.60 -3.77 -10.78
CA ALA A 12 -14.17 -3.53 -10.55
C ALA A 12 -13.60 -2.51 -11.55
N GLY A 13 -14.21 -2.36 -12.73
CA GLY A 13 -13.84 -1.33 -13.71
C GLY A 13 -14.07 0.09 -13.19
N LEU A 14 -15.15 0.32 -12.43
CA LEU A 14 -15.47 1.62 -11.83
C LEU A 14 -14.47 2.00 -10.73
N ALA A 15 -14.12 1.05 -9.85
CA ALA A 15 -13.11 1.25 -8.81
C ALA A 15 -11.70 1.47 -9.39
N LEU A 16 -11.37 0.78 -10.48
CA LEU A 16 -10.11 1.01 -11.19
C LEU A 16 -10.09 2.38 -11.88
N ALA A 17 -11.20 2.82 -12.48
CA ALA A 17 -11.29 4.13 -13.12
C ALA A 17 -11.14 5.28 -12.11
N THR A 18 -11.73 5.17 -10.91
CA THR A 18 -11.55 6.18 -9.85
C THR A 18 -10.12 6.20 -9.32
N ALA A 19 -9.52 5.04 -9.08
CA ALA A 19 -8.11 4.93 -8.68
C ALA A 19 -7.19 5.53 -9.75
N LEU A 20 -7.38 5.17 -11.02
CA LEU A 20 -6.60 5.72 -12.14
C LEU A 20 -6.74 7.25 -12.25
N SER A 21 -7.96 7.78 -12.11
CA SER A 21 -8.19 9.22 -12.12
C SER A 21 -7.45 9.92 -10.96
N ALA A 22 -7.46 9.33 -9.76
CA ALA A 22 -6.71 9.84 -8.62
C ALA A 22 -5.19 9.82 -8.85
N PHE A 23 -4.66 8.71 -9.39
CA PHE A 23 -3.23 8.60 -9.73
C PHE A 23 -2.82 9.59 -10.82
N LEU A 24 -3.65 9.77 -11.86
CA LEU A 24 -3.41 10.76 -12.91
C LEU A 24 -3.43 12.18 -12.35
N ASN A 25 -4.39 12.51 -11.49
CA ASN A 25 -4.49 13.83 -10.88
C ASN A 25 -3.28 14.13 -9.99
N ALA A 26 -2.90 13.19 -9.11
CA ALA A 26 -1.72 13.31 -8.25
C ALA A 26 -0.41 13.39 -9.07
N GLY A 27 -0.31 12.60 -10.14
CA GLY A 27 0.83 12.59 -11.04
C GLY A 27 0.99 13.90 -11.82
N LEU A 28 -0.09 14.43 -12.40
CA LEU A 28 -0.08 15.72 -13.09
C LEU A 28 0.25 16.87 -12.14
N LEU A 29 -0.34 16.89 -10.94
CA LEU A 29 -0.01 17.88 -9.92
C LEU A 29 1.46 17.83 -9.53
N GLY A 30 1.99 16.64 -9.22
CA GLY A 30 3.39 16.45 -8.89
C GLY A 30 4.33 16.87 -10.02
N TYR A 31 3.98 16.56 -11.27
CA TYR A 31 4.74 16.96 -12.45
C TYR A 31 4.73 18.48 -12.65
N LEU A 32 3.58 19.14 -12.52
CA LEU A 32 3.51 20.61 -12.62
C LEU A 32 4.30 21.30 -11.51
N LEU A 33 4.20 20.84 -10.26
CA LEU A 33 4.94 21.42 -9.13
C LEU A 33 6.46 21.24 -9.29
N TYR A 34 6.89 20.10 -9.85
CA TYR A 34 8.29 19.88 -10.20
C TYR A 34 8.75 20.81 -11.34
N ARG A 35 7.93 20.96 -12.39
CA ARG A 35 8.21 21.87 -13.51
C ARG A 35 8.29 23.33 -13.07
N GLN A 36 7.44 23.74 -12.15
CA GLN A 36 7.42 25.09 -11.58
C GLN A 36 8.54 25.32 -10.55
N GLN A 37 9.43 24.34 -10.31
CA GLN A 37 10.53 24.41 -9.33
C GLN A 37 10.07 24.67 -7.89
N VAL A 38 8.78 24.52 -7.60
CA VAL A 38 8.21 24.63 -6.25
C VAL A 38 8.47 23.35 -5.46
N LEU A 39 8.47 22.19 -6.14
CA LEU A 39 8.77 20.89 -5.54
C LEU A 39 10.25 20.54 -5.71
N VAL A 40 11.04 20.74 -4.65
CA VAL A 40 12.44 20.31 -4.59
C VAL A 40 12.53 18.94 -3.93
N PHE A 41 12.89 17.90 -4.70
CA PHE A 41 13.12 16.57 -4.16
C PHE A 41 14.39 16.54 -3.29
N GLN A 42 14.22 16.31 -2.00
CA GLN A 42 15.34 16.19 -1.06
C GLN A 42 16.12 14.88 -1.29
N PRO A 43 17.44 14.83 -1.01
CA PRO A 43 18.19 13.58 -1.04
C PRO A 43 17.65 12.62 0.04
N GLY A 44 17.33 11.37 -0.35
CA GLY A 44 16.84 10.33 0.57
C GLY A 44 15.61 9.55 0.08
N TRP A 45 14.86 10.10 -0.89
CA TRP A 45 13.63 9.48 -1.40
C TRP A 45 13.84 8.07 -1.98
N ARG A 46 14.95 7.81 -2.68
CA ARG A 46 15.25 6.47 -3.23
C ARG A 46 15.41 5.43 -2.12
N ARG A 47 16.13 5.76 -1.05
CA ARG A 47 16.30 4.87 0.10
C ARG A 47 14.97 4.61 0.79
N TYR A 48 14.16 5.65 0.99
CA TYR A 48 12.82 5.52 1.56
C TYR A 48 11.91 4.62 0.69
N ALA A 49 11.94 4.80 -0.63
CA ALA A 49 11.17 3.97 -1.55
C ALA A 49 11.54 2.48 -1.46
N VAL A 50 12.85 2.16 -1.42
CA VAL A 50 13.31 0.77 -1.26
C VAL A 50 12.90 0.19 0.09
N GLN A 51 12.99 0.97 1.17
CA GLN A 51 12.55 0.54 2.50
C GLN A 51 11.05 0.25 2.53
N LEU A 52 10.24 1.13 1.92
CA LEU A 52 8.79 1.00 1.83
C LEU A 52 8.40 -0.24 1.00
N VAL A 53 8.94 -0.36 -0.22
CA VAL A 53 8.66 -1.49 -1.11
C VAL A 53 9.11 -2.80 -0.48
N GLY A 54 10.29 -2.84 0.15
CA GLY A 54 10.77 -4.01 0.88
C GLY A 54 9.82 -4.43 2.01
N GLY A 55 9.24 -3.47 2.73
CA GLY A 55 8.30 -3.75 3.81
C GLY A 55 6.99 -4.30 3.29
N CYS A 56 6.48 -3.75 2.20
CA CYS A 56 5.32 -4.27 1.49
C CYS A 56 5.55 -5.71 1.01
N VAL A 57 6.70 -5.99 0.38
CA VAL A 57 7.05 -7.33 -0.11
C VAL A 57 7.16 -8.32 1.06
N LEU A 58 7.84 -7.96 2.15
CA LEU A 58 7.96 -8.81 3.33
C LEU A 58 6.59 -9.14 3.91
N MET A 59 5.75 -8.13 4.09
CA MET A 59 4.38 -8.28 4.59
C MET A 59 3.57 -9.19 3.67
N SER A 60 3.59 -8.95 2.35
CA SER A 60 2.86 -9.77 1.37
C SER A 60 3.30 -11.23 1.39
N VAL A 61 4.61 -11.50 1.39
CA VAL A 61 5.14 -12.87 1.43
C VAL A 61 4.71 -13.56 2.73
N ALA A 62 4.85 -12.89 3.88
CA ALA A 62 4.45 -13.48 5.16
C ALA A 62 2.94 -13.78 5.21
N LEU A 63 2.10 -12.87 4.71
CA LEU A 63 0.67 -13.10 4.62
C LEU A 63 0.31 -14.24 3.67
N MET A 64 1.01 -14.39 2.54
CA MET A 64 0.80 -15.53 1.63
C MET A 64 1.17 -16.87 2.26
N LEU A 65 2.20 -16.91 3.13
CA LEU A 65 2.62 -18.12 3.81
C LEU A 65 1.71 -18.49 5.00
N VAL A 66 1.16 -17.49 5.68
CA VAL A 66 0.33 -17.69 6.89
C VAL A 66 -1.16 -17.79 6.55
N SER A 67 -1.61 -17.19 5.44
CA SER A 67 -3.02 -17.23 5.04
C SER A 67 -3.44 -18.67 4.75
N PRO A 68 -4.52 -19.16 5.38
CA PRO A 68 -5.07 -20.46 5.04
C PRO A 68 -5.63 -20.45 3.62
N ASP A 69 -5.70 -21.64 3.03
CA ASP A 69 -6.25 -21.87 1.69
C ASP A 69 -7.72 -21.39 1.62
N TRP A 70 -8.16 -20.95 0.45
CA TRP A 70 -9.49 -20.40 0.23
C TRP A 70 -10.61 -21.38 0.59
N GLN A 71 -10.36 -22.69 0.46
CA GLN A 71 -11.31 -23.74 0.84
C GLN A 71 -11.53 -23.79 2.36
N VAL A 72 -10.46 -23.64 3.14
CA VAL A 72 -10.50 -23.63 4.61
C VAL A 72 -11.26 -22.41 5.14
N TRP A 73 -11.16 -21.27 4.44
CA TRP A 73 -11.94 -20.08 4.77
C TRP A 73 -13.45 -20.30 4.66
N LEU A 74 -13.90 -21.12 3.69
CA LEU A 74 -15.32 -21.40 3.50
C LEU A 74 -15.91 -22.23 4.64
N GLU A 75 -15.11 -23.14 5.20
CA GLU A 75 -15.50 -24.00 6.32
C GLU A 75 -15.52 -23.26 7.67
N PHE A 76 -14.81 -22.13 7.78
CA PHE A 76 -14.78 -21.36 9.02
C PHE A 76 -16.12 -20.70 9.36
N GLY A 77 -16.55 -20.86 10.62
CA GLY A 77 -17.60 -20.07 11.22
C GLY A 77 -17.20 -18.59 11.38
N LEU A 78 -18.20 -17.72 11.59
CA LEU A 78 -18.04 -16.26 11.60
C LEU A 78 -16.96 -15.79 12.59
N TRP A 79 -16.98 -16.28 13.83
CA TRP A 79 -15.99 -15.92 14.85
C TRP A 79 -14.56 -16.38 14.53
N GLN A 80 -14.42 -17.49 13.81
CA GLN A 80 -13.11 -18.01 13.42
C GLN A 80 -12.50 -17.15 12.31
N ARG A 81 -13.32 -16.73 11.34
CA ARG A 81 -12.91 -15.76 10.31
C ARG A 81 -12.46 -14.43 10.93
N VAL A 82 -13.23 -13.88 11.89
CA VAL A 82 -12.87 -12.63 12.57
C VAL A 82 -11.52 -12.74 13.27
N ARG A 83 -11.27 -13.83 14.00
CA ARG A 83 -9.99 -14.06 14.69
C ARG A 83 -8.82 -14.19 13.72
N TRP A 84 -9.00 -14.92 12.62
CA TRP A 84 -7.97 -15.07 11.60
C TRP A 84 -7.65 -13.74 10.91
N VAL A 85 -8.66 -12.99 10.49
CA VAL A 85 -8.46 -11.67 9.88
C VAL A 85 -7.76 -10.72 10.85
N ALA A 86 -8.22 -10.65 12.11
CA ALA A 86 -7.59 -9.81 13.12
C ALA A 86 -6.11 -10.21 13.35
N GLY A 87 -5.81 -11.51 13.42
CA GLY A 87 -4.45 -12.02 13.55
C GLY A 87 -3.57 -11.65 12.35
N LEU A 88 -4.07 -11.80 11.13
CA LEU A 88 -3.36 -11.43 9.90
C LEU A 88 -3.10 -9.91 9.84
N VAL A 89 -4.05 -9.08 10.26
CA VAL A 89 -3.87 -7.62 10.33
C VAL A 89 -2.77 -7.24 11.32
N VAL A 90 -2.80 -7.82 12.52
CA VAL A 90 -1.77 -7.55 13.55
C VAL A 90 -0.40 -8.05 13.08
N LEU A 91 -0.33 -9.23 12.48
CA LEU A 91 0.91 -9.81 11.95
C LEU A 91 1.48 -8.97 10.80
N GLY A 92 0.66 -8.61 9.82
CA GLY A 92 1.08 -7.81 8.67
C GLY A 92 1.54 -6.41 9.10
N GLY A 93 0.75 -5.73 9.94
CA GLY A 93 1.13 -4.44 10.51
C GLY A 93 2.41 -4.53 11.33
N GLY A 94 2.53 -5.55 12.18
CA GLY A 94 3.73 -5.81 12.99
C GLY A 94 4.99 -5.99 12.14
N LEU A 95 4.94 -6.85 11.12
CA LEU A 95 6.08 -7.10 10.22
C LEU A 95 6.49 -5.83 9.45
N TYR A 96 5.52 -5.07 8.97
CA TYR A 96 5.80 -3.80 8.29
C TYR A 96 6.49 -2.79 9.22
N PHE A 97 5.98 -2.58 10.44
CA PHE A 97 6.62 -1.69 11.40
C PHE A 97 8.00 -2.17 11.85
N ILE A 98 8.17 -3.48 12.08
CA ILE A 98 9.47 -4.08 12.42
C ILE A 98 10.47 -3.84 11.28
N TRP A 99 10.07 -4.04 10.03
CA TRP A 99 10.93 -3.79 8.87
C TRP A 99 11.35 -2.33 8.76
N LEU A 100 10.40 -1.39 8.88
CA LEU A 100 10.71 0.04 8.80
C LEU A 100 11.63 0.49 9.94
N THR A 101 11.37 0.04 11.16
CA THR A 101 12.20 0.37 12.34
C THR A 101 13.60 -0.24 12.23
N ALA A 102 13.73 -1.49 11.75
CA ALA A 102 15.01 -2.15 11.52
C ALA A 102 15.86 -1.45 10.46
N LEU A 103 15.25 -0.94 9.38
CA LEU A 103 15.97 -0.19 8.35
C LEU A 103 16.26 1.27 8.71
N GLY A 104 15.94 1.67 9.94
CA GLY A 104 16.31 2.95 10.51
C GLY A 104 15.39 4.10 10.12
N LEU A 105 14.15 3.82 9.68
CA LEU A 105 13.11 4.85 9.63
C LEU A 105 12.73 5.24 11.06
N ARG A 106 13.51 6.15 11.65
CA ARG A 106 13.12 6.80 12.90
C ARG A 106 11.89 7.65 12.59
N LEU A 107 10.78 7.38 13.28
CA LEU A 107 9.55 8.21 13.30
C LEU A 107 9.85 9.72 13.46
N ARG A 108 11.02 10.05 14.01
CA ARG A 108 11.56 11.41 14.15
C ARG A 108 11.86 12.14 12.83
N HIS A 109 11.97 11.46 11.67
CA HIS A 109 12.08 12.10 10.34
C HIS A 109 10.75 12.67 9.82
N PHE A 110 9.61 12.22 10.37
CA PHE A 110 8.29 12.80 10.07
C PHE A 110 7.95 14.01 10.94
N LYS A 111 8.82 14.35 11.89
CA LYS A 111 8.66 15.58 12.66
C LYS A 111 9.15 16.74 11.79
N MET A 112 8.22 17.38 11.07
CA MET A 112 8.42 18.75 10.56
C MET A 112 8.69 19.62 11.79
N ASN A 113 9.95 19.94 12.04
CA ASN A 113 10.27 21.07 12.89
C ASN A 113 9.85 22.29 12.06
N GLY A 114 8.71 22.89 12.44
CA GLY A 114 8.30 24.20 11.97
C GLY A 114 9.26 25.29 12.43
#